data_AF-A0A1Y1CME7-F1
#
_entry.id   AF-A0A1Y1CME7-F1
#
_cell.length_a   1.000
_cell.length_b   1.000
_cell.length_c   1.000
_cell.angle_alpha   90.00
_cell.angle_beta   90.00
_cell.angle_gamma   90.00
#
_symmetry.space_group_name_H-M   'P 1'
#
loop_
_entity.id
_entity.type
_entity.pdbx_description
1 polymer ?
#
loop_
_entity_poly.entity_id
_entity_poly.type
_entity_poly.pdbx_seq_one_letter_code
_entity_poly.pdbx_strand_id
1 'polypeptide(L)'
;MKTDIKKIASILMIVAITAISGNLLQAQPGGQQGPPPIPNTTQIKKMVSELSKTLDLTDEKSEQLSDLYTAHFKEISAKVKNSKPSKNEMDAFESKFEKEVKAILSPEQQEQFEAFLKENKPKQNGPQKRR
;
A
#
# COMPACT_ATOMS: atom_id res chain seq x y z
N MET A 1 -20.65 38.46 -20.67
CA MET A 1 -19.78 37.28 -20.46
C MET A 1 -18.36 37.78 -20.26
N LYS A 2 -17.75 37.46 -19.11
CA LYS A 2 -16.37 37.83 -18.76
C LYS A 2 -15.62 36.53 -18.52
N THR A 3 -14.72 36.17 -19.43
CA THR A 3 -13.85 34.99 -19.32
C THR A 3 -12.43 35.46 -19.04
N ASP A 4 -12.03 35.42 -17.77
CA ASP A 4 -10.65 35.63 -17.34
C ASP A 4 -9.91 34.29 -17.35
N ILE A 5 -9.28 33.96 -18.48
CA ILE A 5 -8.25 32.92 -18.59
C ILE A 5 -6.92 33.66 -18.61
N LYS A 6 -6.21 33.67 -17.48
CA LYS A 6 -4.88 34.26 -17.37
C LYS A 6 -3.88 33.28 -16.76
N LYS A 7 -2.95 32.89 -17.63
CA LYS A 7 -1.52 32.60 -17.40
C LYS A 7 -1.14 31.18 -16.94
N ILE A 8 -1.06 30.29 -17.93
CA ILE A 8 -0.11 29.17 -17.97
C ILE A 8 1.27 29.79 -18.26
N ALA A 9 2.16 29.80 -17.27
CA ALA A 9 3.55 30.20 -17.46
C ALA A 9 4.43 28.94 -17.52
N SER A 10 4.68 28.51 -18.76
CA SER A 10 5.79 27.61 -19.12
C SER A 10 7.12 28.29 -18.83
N ILE A 11 7.95 27.69 -17.98
CA ILE A 11 9.39 27.97 -17.97
C ILE A 11 10.12 26.62 -18.03
N LEU A 12 10.47 26.26 -19.27
CA LEU A 12 11.56 25.35 -19.63
C LEU A 12 12.87 26.01 -19.23
N MET A 13 13.67 25.35 -18.38
CA MET A 13 15.10 25.68 -18.24
C MET A 13 15.92 24.39 -18.29
N ILE A 14 16.49 24.16 -19.47
CA ILE A 14 17.55 23.19 -19.70
C ILE A 14 18.86 23.84 -19.25
N VAL A 15 19.55 23.23 -18.28
CA VAL A 15 21.00 23.42 -18.09
C VAL A 15 21.62 22.05 -17.94
N ALA A 16 22.60 21.80 -18.79
CA ALA A 16 23.22 20.52 -19.01
C ALA A 16 24.72 20.59 -18.65
N ILE A 17 25.21 19.54 -17.98
CA ILE A 17 26.58 18.98 -18.02
C ILE A 17 27.62 19.80 -17.21
N THR A 18 28.41 19.27 -16.26
CA THR A 18 29.37 18.16 -16.30
C THR A 18 29.72 17.60 -14.91
N ALA A 19 30.22 16.36 -14.93
CA ALA A 19 30.64 15.49 -13.84
C ALA A 19 31.84 15.97 -13.01
N ILE A 20 31.87 15.58 -11.72
CA ILE A 20 33.11 15.23 -11.01
C ILE A 20 32.91 13.91 -10.27
N SER A 21 33.90 13.07 -10.49
CA SER A 21 34.12 11.68 -10.12
C SER A 21 34.30 11.47 -8.61
N GLY A 22 33.91 10.27 -8.18
CA GLY A 22 34.63 9.54 -7.13
C GLY A 22 34.24 9.87 -5.70
N ASN A 23 33.31 9.09 -5.15
CA ASN A 23 33.53 8.52 -3.83
C ASN A 23 33.00 7.09 -3.75
N LEU A 24 33.89 6.27 -3.21
CA LEU A 24 33.84 4.84 -2.97
C LEU A 24 32.58 4.38 -2.22
N LEU A 25 32.15 3.16 -2.58
CA LEU A 25 31.83 2.07 -1.64
C LEU A 25 30.89 2.42 -0.46
N GLN A 26 29.58 2.45 -0.71
CA GLN A 26 28.60 2.00 0.28
C GLN A 26 27.51 1.17 -0.40
N ALA A 27 27.91 0.03 -0.96
CA ALA A 27 26.98 -1.08 -1.10
C ALA A 27 26.63 -1.55 0.31
N GLN A 28 25.53 -1.04 0.88
CA GLN A 28 25.04 -1.49 2.17
C GLN A 28 24.83 -3.01 2.11
N PRO A 29 25.34 -3.77 3.09
CA PRO A 29 25.15 -5.22 3.14
C PRO A 29 23.66 -5.51 3.10
N GLY A 30 23.25 -6.37 2.18
CA GLY A 30 21.88 -6.82 2.01
C GLY A 30 21.35 -7.37 3.32
N GLY A 31 20.65 -6.54 4.08
CA GLY A 31 19.92 -6.95 5.25
C GLY A 31 18.89 -7.99 4.82
N GLN A 32 18.89 -9.14 5.49
CA GLN A 32 17.80 -10.10 5.40
C GLN A 32 16.49 -9.33 5.55
N GLN A 33 15.75 -9.16 4.46
CA GLN A 33 14.38 -8.66 4.51
C GLN A 33 13.55 -9.77 5.14
N GLY A 34 13.47 -9.72 6.48
CA GLY A 34 12.45 -10.43 7.22
C GLY A 34 11.06 -10.04 6.72
N PRO A 35 10.02 -10.83 7.06
CA PRO A 35 8.66 -10.47 6.73
C PRO A 35 8.35 -9.05 7.22
N PRO A 36 7.56 -8.27 6.48
CA PRO A 36 7.18 -6.93 6.90
C PRO A 36 6.53 -6.99 8.29
N PRO A 37 6.79 -5.99 9.16
CA PRO A 37 6.18 -5.94 10.47
C PRO A 37 4.66 -5.80 10.35
N ILE A 38 3.93 -6.41 11.29
CA ILE A 38 2.46 -6.25 11.38
C ILE A 38 2.16 -4.77 11.70
N PRO A 39 1.25 -4.12 10.95
CA PRO A 39 0.89 -2.73 11.20
C PRO A 39 0.37 -2.49 12.63
N ASN A 40 0.78 -1.37 13.23
CA ASN A 40 0.21 -0.87 14.47
C ASN A 40 -1.07 -0.03 14.23
N THR A 41 -1.77 0.36 15.28
CA THR A 41 -3.03 1.13 15.18
C THR A 41 -2.88 2.43 14.39
N THR A 42 -1.77 3.15 14.51
CA THR A 42 -1.53 4.39 13.75
C THR A 42 -1.34 4.09 12.27
N GLN A 43 -0.64 3.00 11.93
CA GLN A 43 -0.48 2.55 10.55
C GLN A 43 -1.82 2.08 9.97
N ILE A 44 -2.63 1.34 10.73
CA ILE A 44 -3.98 0.93 10.34
C ILE A 44 -4.85 2.16 10.03
N LYS A 45 -4.87 3.17 10.92
CA LYS A 45 -5.59 4.43 10.67
C LYS A 45 -5.14 5.11 9.39
N LYS A 46 -3.83 5.12 9.11
CA LYS A 46 -3.30 5.69 7.87
C LYS A 46 -3.75 4.90 6.64
N MET A 47 -3.69 3.57 6.69
CA MET A 47 -4.15 2.69 5.61
C MET A 47 -5.64 2.92 5.31
N VAL A 48 -6.49 2.95 6.34
CA VAL A 48 -7.92 3.22 6.17
C VAL A 48 -8.17 4.64 5.68
N SER A 49 -7.41 5.64 6.13
CA SER A 49 -7.53 7.01 5.64
C SER A 49 -7.16 7.14 4.16
N GLU A 50 -6.10 6.47 3.72
CA GLU A 50 -5.72 6.44 2.30
C GLU A 50 -6.78 5.73 1.47
N LEU A 51 -7.23 4.56 1.92
CA LEU A 51 -8.31 3.81 1.26
C LEU A 51 -9.61 4.62 1.18
N SER A 52 -9.96 5.33 2.25
CA SER A 52 -11.16 6.17 2.30
C SER A 52 -11.11 7.29 1.28
N LYS A 53 -9.94 7.89 1.06
CA LYS A 53 -9.74 8.91 0.02
C LYS A 53 -9.78 8.31 -1.39
N THR A 54 -9.24 7.12 -1.58
CA THR A 54 -9.23 6.47 -2.90
C THR A 54 -10.61 5.99 -3.33
N LEU A 55 -11.41 5.47 -2.39
CA LEU A 55 -12.73 4.87 -2.65
C LEU A 55 -13.90 5.82 -2.35
N ASP A 56 -13.62 7.07 -1.97
CA ASP A 56 -14.60 8.07 -1.54
C ASP A 56 -15.59 7.50 -0.51
N LEU A 57 -15.05 6.93 0.57
CA LEU A 57 -15.84 6.26 1.61
C LEU A 57 -16.54 7.28 2.51
N THR A 58 -17.76 6.95 2.93
CA THR A 58 -18.46 7.68 3.99
C THR A 58 -17.81 7.40 5.34
N ASP A 59 -17.95 8.32 6.31
CA ASP A 59 -17.40 8.16 7.66
C ASP A 59 -17.83 6.83 8.31
N GLU A 60 -19.09 6.42 8.12
CA GLU A 60 -19.62 5.14 8.61
C GLU A 60 -18.89 3.92 8.02
N LYS A 61 -18.64 3.91 6.71
CA LYS A 61 -17.90 2.81 6.05
C LYS A 61 -16.43 2.81 6.43
N SER A 62 -15.84 3.99 6.60
CA SER A 62 -14.46 4.15 7.06
C SER A 62 -14.28 3.62 8.49
N GLU A 63 -15.26 3.85 9.38
CA GLU A 63 -15.25 3.28 10.73
C GLU A 63 -15.36 1.76 10.69
N GLN A 64 -16.32 1.21 9.92
CA GLN A 64 -16.47 -0.24 9.72
C GLN A 64 -15.19 -0.89 9.19
N LEU A 65 -14.50 -0.24 8.25
CA LEU A 65 -13.22 -0.71 7.73
C LEU A 65 -12.10 -0.61 8.76
N SER A 66 -12.03 0.47 9.54
CA SER A 66 -11.04 0.60 10.62
C SER A 66 -11.15 -0.55 11.62
N ASP A 67 -12.37 -0.91 12.00
CA ASP A 67 -12.63 -2.05 12.90
C ASP A 67 -12.25 -3.37 12.25
N LEU A 68 -12.61 -3.56 10.98
CA LEU A 68 -12.27 -4.76 10.22
C LEU A 68 -10.75 -4.96 10.08
N TYR A 69 -10.01 -3.91 9.70
CA TYR A 69 -8.55 -3.95 9.61
C TYR A 69 -7.91 -4.23 10.98
N THR A 70 -8.43 -3.61 12.04
CA THR A 70 -7.95 -3.84 13.41
C THR A 70 -8.16 -5.29 13.85
N ALA A 71 -9.35 -5.84 13.60
CA ALA A 71 -9.66 -7.23 13.92
C ALA A 71 -8.78 -8.20 13.11
N HIS A 72 -8.63 -7.97 11.81
CA HIS A 72 -7.81 -8.79 10.92
C HIS A 72 -6.34 -8.84 11.38
N PHE A 73 -5.71 -7.69 11.61
CA PHE A 73 -4.31 -7.68 12.05
C PHE A 73 -4.12 -8.21 13.46
N LYS A 74 -5.13 -8.09 14.34
CA LYS A 74 -5.11 -8.75 15.66
C LYS A 74 -5.13 -10.28 15.52
N GLU A 75 -5.96 -10.82 14.62
CA GLU A 75 -6.02 -12.26 14.31
C GLU A 75 -4.67 -12.77 13.77
N ILE A 76 -4.10 -12.06 12.78
CA ILE A 76 -2.77 -12.38 12.23
C ILE A 76 -1.69 -12.26 13.32
N SER A 77 -1.71 -11.22 14.14
CA SER A 77 -0.73 -11.03 15.22
C SER A 77 -0.76 -12.17 16.22
N ALA A 78 -1.95 -12.60 16.63
CA ALA A 78 -2.12 -13.75 17.51
C ALA A 78 -1.58 -15.04 16.85
N LYS A 79 -1.84 -15.24 15.55
CA LYS A 79 -1.33 -16.39 14.82
C LYS A 79 0.19 -16.39 14.76
N VAL A 80 0.80 -15.31 14.28
CA VAL A 80 2.26 -15.16 14.10
C VAL A 80 3.01 -15.28 15.43
N LYS A 81 2.44 -14.78 16.53
CA LYS A 81 3.03 -14.91 17.87
C LYS A 81 3.09 -16.36 18.35
N ASN A 82 2.10 -17.18 17.98
CA ASN A 82 2.00 -18.58 18.41
C ASN A 82 2.73 -19.55 17.48
N SER A 83 2.72 -19.29 16.16
CA SER A 83 3.42 -20.10 15.17
C SER A 83 3.61 -19.33 13.86
N LYS A 84 4.64 -19.71 13.08
CA LYS A 84 4.81 -19.17 11.73
C LYS A 84 3.68 -19.72 10.82
N PRO A 85 2.76 -18.88 10.32
CA PRO A 85 1.70 -19.36 9.45
C PRO A 85 2.27 -19.85 8.12
N SER A 86 1.67 -20.91 7.60
CA SER A 86 1.92 -21.38 6.24
C SER A 86 1.41 -20.36 5.21
N LYS A 87 1.92 -20.45 3.98
CA LYS A 87 1.45 -19.61 2.88
C LYS A 87 -0.06 -19.76 2.66
N ASN A 88 -0.57 -20.99 2.66
CA ASN A 88 -1.99 -21.27 2.47
C ASN A 88 -2.86 -20.66 3.57
N GLU A 89 -2.37 -20.62 4.82
CA GLU A 89 -3.09 -19.95 5.92
C GLU A 89 -3.12 -18.44 5.72
N MET A 90 -2.00 -17.83 5.29
CA MET A 90 -1.96 -16.39 4.97
C MET A 90 -2.88 -16.05 3.80
N ASP A 91 -2.85 -16.84 2.73
CA ASP A 91 -3.71 -16.67 1.56
C ASP A 91 -5.20 -16.78 1.95
N ALA A 92 -5.53 -17.66 2.92
CA ALA A 92 -6.87 -17.79 3.47
C ALA A 92 -7.29 -16.56 4.31
N PHE A 93 -6.40 -16.02 5.14
CA PHE A 93 -6.66 -14.78 5.89
C PHE A 93 -6.88 -13.60 4.94
N GLU A 94 -6.05 -13.46 3.91
CA GLU A 94 -6.17 -12.43 2.88
C GLU A 94 -7.50 -12.57 2.14
N SER A 95 -7.83 -13.77 1.67
CA SER A 95 -9.09 -14.05 0.95
C SER A 95 -10.33 -13.80 1.81
N LYS A 96 -10.29 -14.15 3.09
CA LYS A 96 -11.39 -13.87 4.03
C LYS A 96 -11.57 -12.36 4.20
N PHE A 97 -10.47 -11.67 4.46
CA PHE A 97 -10.45 -10.23 4.66
C PHE A 97 -10.93 -9.46 3.43
N GLU A 98 -10.46 -9.80 2.23
CA GLU A 98 -10.91 -9.18 0.99
C GLU A 98 -12.43 -9.33 0.79
N LYS A 99 -13.01 -10.48 1.13
CA LYS A 99 -14.46 -10.70 1.05
C LYS A 99 -15.22 -9.82 2.04
N GLU A 100 -14.74 -9.71 3.27
CA GLU A 100 -15.35 -8.86 4.31
C GLU A 100 -15.28 -7.38 3.92
N VAL A 101 -14.15 -6.92 3.34
CA VAL A 101 -14.02 -5.56 2.80
C VAL A 101 -15.04 -5.33 1.68
N LYS A 102 -15.09 -6.23 0.68
CA LYS A 102 -16.03 -6.08 -0.45
C LYS A 102 -17.49 -6.06 -0.01
N ALA A 103 -17.86 -6.75 1.07
CA ALA A 103 -19.21 -6.72 1.60
C ALA A 103 -19.64 -5.35 2.17
N ILE A 104 -18.69 -4.50 2.59
CA ILE A 104 -18.95 -3.13 3.07
C ILE A 104 -19.04 -2.14 1.88
N LEU A 105 -18.36 -2.46 0.78
CA LEU A 105 -18.24 -1.59 -0.38
C LEU A 105 -19.41 -1.73 -1.35
N SER A 106 -19.79 -0.63 -1.98
CA SER A 106 -20.70 -0.66 -3.14
C SER A 106 -20.01 -1.27 -4.37
N PRO A 107 -20.75 -1.70 -5.41
CA PRO A 107 -20.15 -2.30 -6.61
C PRO A 107 -19.09 -1.42 -7.27
N GLU A 108 -19.31 -0.11 -7.37
CA GLU A 108 -18.34 0.84 -7.94
C GLU A 108 -17.08 0.95 -7.07
N GLN A 109 -17.24 0.95 -5.74
CA GLN A 109 -16.12 0.98 -4.79
C GLN A 109 -15.33 -0.34 -4.78
N GLN A 110 -15.97 -1.47 -5.09
CA GLN A 110 -15.29 -2.76 -5.22
C GLN A 110 -14.33 -2.77 -6.43
N GLU A 111 -14.72 -2.19 -7.56
CA GLU A 111 -13.83 -2.08 -8.73
C GLU A 111 -12.61 -1.20 -8.42
N GLN A 112 -12.82 -0.07 -7.74
CA GLN A 112 -11.73 0.80 -7.28
C GLN A 112 -10.83 0.09 -6.27
N PHE A 113 -11.40 -0.70 -5.37
CA PHE A 113 -10.65 -1.51 -4.42
C PHE A 113 -9.76 -2.54 -5.12
N GLU A 114 -10.28 -3.24 -6.14
CA GLU A 114 -9.50 -4.20 -6.91
C GLU A 114 -8.35 -3.54 -7.68
N ALA A 115 -8.60 -2.36 -8.26
CA ALA A 115 -7.56 -1.55 -8.89
C ALA A 115 -6.48 -1.14 -7.87
N PHE A 116 -6.90 -0.67 -6.69
CA PHE A 116 -6.01 -0.33 -5.59
C PHE A 116 -5.15 -1.51 -5.14
N LEU A 117 -5.73 -2.71 -5.00
CA LEU A 117 -4.98 -3.92 -4.66
C LEU A 117 -3.96 -4.28 -5.73
N LYS A 118 -4.33 -4.18 -7.01
CA LYS A 118 -3.43 -4.47 -8.13
C LYS A 118 -2.24 -3.51 -8.20
N GLU A 119 -2.46 -2.24 -7.91
CA GLU A 119 -1.42 -1.21 -7.88
C GLU A 119 -0.47 -1.39 -6.68
N ASN A 120 -1.02 -1.73 -5.52
CA ASN A 120 -0.27 -1.87 -4.28
C ASN A 120 0.32 -3.27 -4.04
N LYS A 121 0.03 -4.24 -4.92
CA LYS A 121 0.70 -5.54 -4.86
C LYS A 121 2.21 -5.35 -5.04
N PRO A 122 3.05 -5.90 -4.15
CA PRO A 122 4.48 -5.80 -4.29
C PRO A 122 4.88 -6.36 -5.66
N LYS A 123 5.53 -5.54 -6.49
CA LYS A 123 6.07 -6.00 -7.77
C LYS A 123 6.94 -7.20 -7.47
N GLN A 124 6.55 -8.38 -7.97
CA GLN A 124 7.40 -9.56 -7.95
C GLN A 124 8.63 -9.22 -8.80
N ASN A 125 9.67 -8.66 -8.16
CA ASN A 125 10.96 -8.49 -8.81
C ASN A 125 11.41 -9.89 -9.22
N GLY A 126 11.64 -10.04 -10.52
CA GLY A 126 11.91 -11.31 -11.19
C GLY A 126 13.12 -12.08 -10.63
N PRO A 127 13.41 -13.27 -11.18
CA PRO A 127 14.31 -14.25 -10.58
C PRO A 127 15.63 -13.60 -10.20
N GLN A 128 15.86 -13.58 -8.89
CA GLN A 128 17.11 -13.17 -8.26
C GLN A 128 18.20 -14.08 -8.86
N LYS A 129 18.95 -13.57 -9.85
CA LYS A 129 20.08 -14.25 -10.46
C LYS A 129 21.05 -14.59 -9.34
N ARG A 130 20.98 -15.83 -8.85
CA ARG A 130 22.01 -16.44 -8.01
C ARG A 130 23.29 -16.42 -8.83
N ARG A 131 24.27 -15.63 -8.39
CA ARG A 131 25.66 -15.73 -8.83
C ARG A 131 26.47 -16.26 -7.66
#